data_AF-A0A2T8FB55-F1
#
_entry.id   AF-A0A2T8FB55-F1
#
_cell.length_a   1.000
_cell.length_b   1.000
_cell.length_c   1.000
_cell.angle_alpha   90.00
_cell.angle_beta   90.00
_cell.angle_gamma   90.00
#
_symmetry.space_group_name_H-M   'P 1'
#
loop_
_entity.id
_entity.type
_entity.pdbx_description
1 polymer ?
#
loop_
_entity_poly.entity_id
_entity_poly.type
_entity_poly.pdbx_seq_one_letter_code
_entity_poly.pdbx_strand_id
1 'polypeptide(L)'
;MAITRTPLGLLVALALAGCGTAGFPIGQQAAEDPPVFHVQTEKGTVLQVDAWTYCDEGFCADGAPSDHPPKVGSPDVLTFEFDHAGWDFDSVTFREHGTRGTEGYTCAREVQVEAEKTGERTFRIHPAGPAGDWDVDIFGRGPAGDAVTTVHWKTPVEGTYPEQATGQAAVLADHDGELDSYGVELGLSDLDRHYPGATAQITVTSAEGGSVTIPVKGDNRRCYSEGSLGFRASDERGREAIGLGSAPFTYAAAVMLAGKTYVGTGVWPDDTNDEIRPAIPLTDWQPALPAYDGTPG
;
A
#
# COMPACT_ATOMS: atom_id res chain seq x y z
N MET A 1 -5.71 25.50 -13.06
CA MET A 1 -6.51 24.26 -13.06
C MET A 1 -5.68 23.28 -12.24
N ALA A 2 -5.98 23.18 -10.94
CA ALA A 2 -5.17 22.39 -10.01
C ALA A 2 -5.65 20.94 -10.10
N ILE A 3 -4.75 20.05 -10.51
CA ILE A 3 -4.94 18.60 -10.43
C ILE A 3 -4.56 18.22 -9.01
N THR A 4 -5.55 18.06 -8.14
CA THR A 4 -5.37 17.47 -6.81
C THR A 4 -5.06 15.99 -7.01
N ARG A 5 -3.79 15.61 -6.81
CA ARG A 5 -3.38 14.21 -6.74
C ARG A 5 -3.77 13.67 -5.36
N THR A 6 -4.56 12.61 -5.35
CA THR A 6 -4.97 11.90 -4.14
C THR A 6 -3.75 11.15 -3.58
N PRO A 7 -3.38 11.30 -2.29
CA PRO A 7 -2.30 10.51 -1.70
C PRO A 7 -2.71 9.03 -1.64
N LEU A 8 -1.90 8.16 -2.24
CA LEU A 8 -2.13 6.72 -2.33
C LEU A 8 -1.76 6.03 -1.02
N GLY A 9 -2.77 5.52 -0.30
CA GLY A 9 -2.62 4.69 0.88
C GLY A 9 -2.55 3.20 0.53
N LEU A 10 -1.39 2.61 0.79
CA LEU A 10 -1.05 1.20 0.97
C LEU A 10 -1.88 0.14 0.20
N LEU A 11 -1.26 -0.34 -0.88
CA LEU A 11 -1.34 -1.75 -1.24
C LEU A 11 0.04 -2.33 -1.56
N VAL A 12 1.02 -2.21 -0.65
CA VAL A 12 2.25 -3.04 -0.70
C VAL A 12 2.01 -4.43 -0.06
N ALA A 13 0.82 -5.02 -0.32
CA ALA A 13 0.51 -6.39 0.09
C ALA A 13 -0.47 -7.15 -0.85
N LEU A 14 -0.73 -6.64 -2.06
CA LEU A 14 -1.32 -7.37 -3.19
C LEU A 14 -0.49 -7.11 -4.46
N ALA A 15 0.58 -7.86 -4.60
CA ALA A 15 1.08 -8.34 -5.89
C ALA A 15 1.79 -9.69 -5.72
N LEU A 16 1.20 -10.61 -4.92
CA LEU A 16 1.59 -12.02 -4.93
C LEU A 16 0.32 -12.88 -4.96
N ALA A 17 -0.41 -12.76 -6.07
CA ALA A 17 -1.42 -13.73 -6.47
C ALA A 17 -1.26 -14.01 -7.96
N GLY A 18 -0.45 -15.04 -8.25
CA GLY A 18 -0.61 -15.89 -9.43
C GLY A 18 -0.31 -15.26 -10.79
N CYS A 19 0.97 -15.15 -11.16
CA CYS A 19 1.30 -15.43 -12.56
C CYS A 19 0.92 -16.89 -12.82
N GLY A 20 -0.06 -17.08 -13.71
CA GLY A 20 -0.45 -18.37 -14.22
C GLY A 20 0.76 -19.14 -14.72
N THR A 21 0.67 -20.46 -14.61
CA THR A 21 1.67 -21.44 -15.05
C THR A 21 1.92 -21.36 -16.55
N ALA A 22 2.75 -20.41 -16.98
CA ALA A 22 3.54 -20.54 -18.19
C ALA A 22 4.92 -21.05 -17.74
N GLY A 23 5.28 -22.27 -18.14
CA GLY A 23 6.52 -22.92 -17.74
C GLY A 23 7.75 -22.13 -18.18
N PHE A 24 8.24 -21.26 -17.31
CA PHE A 24 9.61 -20.75 -17.37
C PHE A 24 10.52 -21.79 -16.71
N PRO A 25 11.65 -22.15 -17.33
CA PRO A 25 12.61 -23.00 -16.65
C PRO A 25 13.07 -22.28 -15.38
N ILE A 26 12.91 -22.93 -14.23
CA ILE A 26 13.52 -22.50 -12.97
C ILE A 26 15.03 -22.71 -13.13
N GLY A 27 15.67 -21.77 -13.84
CA GLY A 27 17.10 -21.59 -13.81
C GLY A 27 17.41 -20.72 -12.60
N GLN A 28 17.97 -21.33 -11.56
CA GLN A 28 18.77 -20.61 -10.56
C GLN A 28 20.00 -20.02 -11.29
N GLN A 29 19.83 -18.92 -11.99
CA GLN A 29 20.90 -17.96 -12.20
C GLN A 29 20.54 -16.78 -11.32
N ALA A 30 21.32 -16.60 -10.25
CA ALA A 30 21.25 -15.40 -9.45
C ALA A 30 21.47 -14.20 -10.38
N ALA A 31 20.64 -13.15 -10.28
CA ALA A 31 21.18 -11.82 -10.55
C ALA A 31 22.43 -11.66 -9.70
N GLU A 32 23.55 -11.24 -10.30
CA GLU A 32 24.83 -11.28 -9.58
C GLU A 32 24.86 -10.29 -8.41
N ASP A 33 24.03 -9.23 -8.37
CA ASP A 33 23.88 -8.33 -7.21
C ASP A 33 22.46 -7.68 -7.18
N PRO A 34 21.82 -7.49 -6.01
CA PRO A 34 20.58 -6.71 -5.88
C PRO A 34 20.75 -5.23 -6.26
N PRO A 35 19.69 -4.53 -6.71
CA PRO A 35 19.71 -3.08 -6.85
C PRO A 35 20.08 -2.40 -5.52
N VAL A 36 20.95 -1.38 -5.59
CA VAL A 36 21.53 -0.73 -4.41
C VAL A 36 20.94 0.66 -4.19
N PHE A 37 20.61 0.92 -2.93
CA PHE A 37 20.25 2.24 -2.43
C PHE A 37 21.45 2.88 -1.75
N HIS A 38 21.74 4.13 -2.11
CA HIS A 38 22.83 4.92 -1.55
C HIS A 38 22.27 5.94 -0.56
N VAL A 39 22.23 5.58 0.73
CA VAL A 39 21.53 6.36 1.76
C VAL A 39 22.52 7.20 2.56
N GLN A 40 22.28 8.52 2.63
CA GLN A 40 23.13 9.44 3.39
C GLN A 40 22.80 9.39 4.89
N THR A 41 23.83 9.20 5.71
CA THR A 41 23.73 9.22 7.18
C THR A 41 23.88 10.63 7.74
N GLU A 42 23.48 10.82 9.00
CA GLU A 42 23.68 12.07 9.77
C GLU A 42 25.15 12.54 9.78
N LYS A 43 26.12 11.62 9.70
CA LYS A 43 27.56 11.93 9.69
C LYS A 43 28.09 12.29 8.31
N GLY A 44 27.24 12.32 7.29
CA GLY A 44 27.62 12.56 5.89
C GLY A 44 28.23 11.34 5.18
N THR A 45 28.35 10.19 5.84
CA THR A 45 28.73 8.92 5.19
C THR A 45 27.56 8.40 4.36
N VAL A 46 27.85 7.77 3.21
CA VAL A 46 26.86 7.07 2.38
C VAL A 46 26.90 5.58 2.72
N LEU A 47 25.75 5.01 3.06
CA LEU A 47 25.54 3.57 3.21
C LEU A 47 25.05 3.00 1.87
N GLN A 48 25.59 1.85 1.49
CA GLN A 48 25.00 1.01 0.46
C GLN A 48 24.04 0.04 1.13
N VAL A 49 22.79 0.03 0.68
CA VAL A 49 21.75 -0.83 1.22
C VAL A 49 21.09 -1.57 0.07
N ASP A 50 21.24 -2.88 0.07
CA ASP A 50 20.69 -3.74 -0.98
C ASP A 50 19.16 -3.78 -0.88
N ALA A 51 18.50 -3.89 -2.04
CA ALA A 51 17.10 -4.25 -2.09
C ALA A 51 16.91 -5.69 -1.57
N TRP A 52 15.95 -5.88 -0.67
CA TRP A 52 15.64 -7.22 -0.14
C TRP A 52 14.48 -7.89 -0.90
N THR A 53 13.65 -7.11 -1.58
CA THR A 53 12.70 -7.58 -2.61
C THR A 53 12.80 -6.66 -3.80
N TYR A 54 12.87 -7.22 -5.00
CA TYR A 54 12.97 -6.47 -6.24
C TYR A 54 12.60 -7.29 -7.48
N CYS A 55 12.15 -6.61 -8.52
CA CYS A 55 12.23 -7.02 -9.90
C CYS A 55 13.09 -6.02 -10.67
N ASP A 56 14.17 -6.47 -11.30
CA ASP A 56 15.06 -5.63 -12.08
C ASP A 56 15.61 -6.40 -13.29
N GLU A 57 15.64 -5.75 -14.45
CA GLU A 57 16.13 -6.28 -15.74
C GLU A 57 15.67 -7.72 -16.08
N GLY A 58 14.44 -8.08 -15.68
CA GLY A 58 13.86 -9.40 -15.96
C GLY A 58 14.19 -10.49 -14.94
N PHE A 59 14.83 -10.14 -13.83
CA PHE A 59 15.00 -11.00 -12.67
C PHE A 59 14.19 -10.49 -11.48
N CYS A 60 13.59 -11.39 -10.72
CA CYS A 60 12.86 -11.05 -9.51
C CYS A 60 13.34 -11.88 -8.32
N ALA A 61 13.54 -11.21 -7.19
CA ALA A 61 13.78 -11.83 -5.90
C ALA A 61 12.75 -11.33 -4.89
N ASP A 62 12.19 -12.26 -4.13
CA ASP A 62 11.27 -11.98 -3.02
C ASP A 62 11.94 -12.42 -1.71
N GLY A 63 12.36 -11.44 -0.93
CA GLY A 63 13.06 -11.64 0.33
C GLY A 63 12.35 -10.97 1.50
N ALA A 64 13.11 -10.77 2.57
CA ALA A 64 12.63 -10.10 3.76
C ALA A 64 13.69 -9.12 4.25
N PRO A 65 13.28 -7.99 4.83
CA PRO A 65 14.20 -7.03 5.42
C PRO A 65 14.94 -7.65 6.62
N SER A 66 16.15 -7.17 6.87
CA SER A 66 16.95 -7.54 8.04
C SER A 66 16.21 -7.23 9.35
N ASP A 67 16.34 -8.10 10.36
CA ASP A 67 15.91 -7.82 11.75
C ASP A 67 16.68 -6.64 12.37
N HIS A 68 17.81 -6.28 11.77
CA HIS A 68 18.64 -5.14 12.14
C HIS A 68 18.95 -4.29 10.90
N PRO A 69 18.00 -3.43 10.45
CA PRO A 69 18.24 -2.54 9.33
C PRO A 69 19.42 -1.60 9.59
N PRO A 70 20.17 -1.17 8.54
CA PRO A 70 21.26 -0.21 8.70
C PRO A 70 20.76 1.10 9.31
N LYS A 71 21.52 1.62 10.28
CA LYS A 71 21.16 2.85 10.99
C LYS A 71 21.68 4.08 10.26
N VAL A 72 20.78 5.00 9.93
CA VAL A 72 21.14 6.28 9.29
C VAL A 72 21.39 7.41 10.29
N GLY A 73 21.05 7.18 11.57
CA GLY A 73 21.17 8.17 12.63
C GLY A 73 19.91 9.02 12.75
N SER A 74 20.09 10.31 13.03
CA SER A 74 19.01 11.27 13.23
C SER A 74 19.07 12.50 12.30
N PRO A 75 19.29 12.35 10.97
CA PRO A 75 19.25 13.50 10.07
C PRO A 75 17.85 14.14 10.04
N ASP A 76 17.79 15.45 9.81
CA ASP A 76 16.52 16.20 9.67
C ASP A 76 15.72 15.76 8.44
N VAL A 77 16.43 15.33 7.38
CA VAL A 77 15.88 14.83 6.12
C VAL A 77 16.72 13.64 5.69
N LEU A 78 16.06 12.54 5.32
CA LEU A 78 16.74 11.38 4.78
C LEU A 78 16.96 11.60 3.28
N THR A 79 18.22 11.63 2.83
CA THR A 79 18.57 11.74 1.42
C THR A 79 19.10 10.41 0.92
N PHE A 80 18.65 9.97 -0.24
CA PHE A 80 19.17 8.76 -0.88
C PHE A 80 19.28 8.90 -2.39
N GLU A 81 20.12 8.07 -2.99
CA GLU A 81 20.19 7.86 -4.43
C GLU A 81 19.87 6.40 -4.78
N PHE A 82 19.31 6.18 -5.96
CA PHE A 82 19.04 4.85 -6.49
C PHE A 82 19.76 4.63 -7.81
N ASP A 83 20.20 3.39 -8.04
CA ASP A 83 21.15 3.12 -9.12
C ASP A 83 20.59 3.17 -10.55
N HIS A 84 19.27 3.30 -10.67
CA HIS A 84 18.57 3.30 -11.94
C HIS A 84 17.85 4.62 -12.15
N ALA A 85 18.10 5.26 -13.30
CA ALA A 85 17.37 6.46 -13.70
C ALA A 85 15.93 6.12 -14.11
N GLY A 86 15.03 7.11 -14.01
CA GLY A 86 13.62 6.94 -14.41
C GLY A 86 12.76 6.19 -13.40
N TRP A 87 13.30 5.90 -12.21
CA TRP A 87 12.53 5.38 -11.09
C TRP A 87 11.87 6.51 -10.30
N ASP A 88 10.74 6.19 -9.68
CA ASP A 88 9.99 7.04 -8.78
C ASP A 88 9.70 6.29 -7.46
N PHE A 89 9.61 7.04 -6.37
CA PHE A 89 9.51 6.54 -5.00
C PHE A 89 8.33 7.22 -4.30
N ASP A 90 7.12 6.83 -4.69
CA ASP A 90 5.84 7.36 -4.21
C ASP A 90 5.35 6.68 -2.91
N SER A 91 6.00 5.60 -2.49
CA SER A 91 5.60 4.81 -1.34
C SER A 91 6.78 4.58 -0.40
N VAL A 92 7.00 5.51 0.52
CA VAL A 92 7.92 5.33 1.66
C VAL A 92 7.10 5.10 2.92
N THR A 93 7.30 3.94 3.55
CA THR A 93 6.52 3.51 4.70
C THR A 93 7.32 3.59 5.98
N PHE A 94 6.86 4.43 6.91
CA PHE A 94 7.37 4.55 8.27
C PHE A 94 6.64 3.56 9.17
N ARG A 95 7.38 2.65 9.79
CA ARG A 95 6.87 1.73 10.80
C ARG A 95 7.62 1.90 12.11
N GLU A 96 6.91 1.93 13.23
CA GLU A 96 7.57 2.05 14.53
C GLU A 96 8.62 0.95 14.72
N HIS A 97 9.82 1.34 15.14
CA HIS A 97 10.92 0.39 15.30
C HIS A 97 10.61 -0.65 16.39
N GLY A 98 11.00 -1.90 16.15
CA GLY A 98 10.84 -2.99 17.12
C GLY A 98 9.46 -3.64 17.12
N THR A 99 8.60 -3.29 16.17
CA THR A 99 7.28 -3.92 15.99
C THR A 99 7.25 -4.91 14.83
N ARG A 100 8.40 -5.48 14.43
CA ARG A 100 8.52 -6.56 13.42
C ARG A 100 8.85 -7.92 14.09
N GLY A 101 8.34 -9.02 13.55
CA GLY A 101 8.40 -10.40 14.08
C GLY A 101 7.79 -10.80 15.46
N THR A 102 7.22 -9.94 16.31
CA THR A 102 6.84 -10.30 17.71
C THR A 102 5.45 -10.94 17.90
N GLU A 103 5.40 -12.19 18.37
CA GLU A 103 4.15 -12.85 18.82
C GLU A 103 3.41 -11.99 19.88
N GLY A 104 2.16 -11.60 19.62
CA GLY A 104 1.33 -10.82 20.53
C GLY A 104 1.06 -9.36 20.13
N TYR A 105 1.29 -9.00 18.87
CA TYR A 105 1.16 -7.65 18.32
C TYR A 105 -0.06 -6.81 18.70
N THR A 106 0.23 -5.60 19.18
CA THR A 106 -0.40 -4.39 18.64
C THR A 106 0.28 -4.10 17.29
N CYS A 107 -0.42 -4.24 16.17
CA CYS A 107 0.16 -3.91 14.88
C CYS A 107 0.44 -2.40 14.87
N ALA A 108 1.72 -2.00 14.83
CA ALA A 108 2.07 -0.58 14.91
C ALA A 108 1.41 0.21 13.78
N ARG A 109 1.14 1.50 14.04
CA ARG A 109 0.73 2.41 12.98
C ARG A 109 1.83 2.47 11.93
N GLU A 110 1.41 2.51 10.68
CA GLU A 110 2.29 2.83 9.56
C GLU A 110 1.89 4.20 9.03
N VAL A 111 2.88 4.99 8.59
CA VAL A 111 2.65 6.26 7.91
C VAL A 111 3.35 6.20 6.57
N GLN A 112 2.61 6.43 5.49
CA GLN A 112 3.14 6.42 4.13
C GLN A 112 3.29 7.86 3.61
N VAL A 113 4.42 8.14 2.98
CA VAL A 113 4.71 9.43 2.33
C VAL A 113 5.40 9.20 0.98
N GLU A 114 5.34 10.20 0.13
CA GLU A 114 6.11 10.24 -1.12
C GLU A 114 7.53 10.78 -0.85
N ALA A 115 8.54 10.25 -1.56
CA ALA A 115 9.86 10.86 -1.59
C ALA A 115 9.90 12.00 -2.63
N GLU A 116 10.47 13.14 -2.25
CA GLU A 116 10.69 14.27 -3.14
C GLU A 116 11.86 13.96 -4.09
N LYS A 117 11.60 13.93 -5.40
CA LYS A 117 12.64 13.85 -6.42
C LYS A 117 13.39 15.17 -6.54
N THR A 118 14.67 15.18 -6.19
CA THR A 118 15.53 16.38 -6.21
C THR A 118 16.59 16.36 -7.31
N GLY A 119 16.79 15.20 -7.94
CA GLY A 119 17.65 15.00 -9.10
C GLY A 119 17.17 13.82 -9.95
N GLU A 120 17.94 13.46 -10.97
CA GLU A 120 17.59 12.34 -11.86
C GLU A 120 17.47 11.00 -11.10
N ARG A 121 18.32 10.82 -10.09
CA ARG A 121 18.45 9.61 -9.27
C ARG A 121 18.47 9.89 -7.76
N THR A 122 18.23 11.14 -7.37
CA THR A 122 18.39 11.61 -5.99
C THR A 122 17.05 12.04 -5.41
N PHE A 123 16.77 11.59 -4.20
CA PHE A 123 15.48 11.74 -3.53
C PHE A 123 15.65 12.18 -2.08
N ARG A 124 14.61 12.80 -1.53
CA ARG A 124 14.53 13.22 -0.13
C ARG A 124 13.23 12.74 0.50
N ILE A 125 13.33 12.30 1.75
CA ILE A 125 12.21 11.89 2.57
C ILE A 125 12.19 12.79 3.79
N HIS A 126 11.09 13.49 4.00
CA HIS A 126 10.83 14.25 5.22
C HIS A 126 10.30 13.33 6.32
N PRO A 127 10.53 13.64 7.61
CA PRO A 127 9.90 12.92 8.71
C PRO A 127 8.38 12.83 8.51
N ALA A 128 7.81 11.70 8.91
CA ALA A 128 6.37 11.45 8.93
C ALA A 128 5.97 10.92 10.32
N GLY A 129 4.77 11.27 10.77
CA GLY A 129 4.28 10.91 12.09
C GLY A 129 5.05 11.55 13.25
N PRO A 130 4.93 11.02 14.48
CA PRO A 130 5.65 11.55 15.63
C PRO A 130 7.18 11.46 15.50
N ALA A 131 7.90 12.33 16.21
CA ALA A 131 9.34 12.16 16.39
C ALA A 131 9.62 10.83 17.10
N GLY A 132 10.51 9.99 16.55
CA GLY A 132 10.67 8.64 17.08
C GLY A 132 11.69 7.78 16.34
N ASP A 133 11.72 6.52 16.69
CA ASP A 133 12.54 5.49 16.07
C ASP A 133 11.68 4.70 15.07
N TRP A 134 12.10 4.68 13.80
CA TRP A 134 11.34 4.12 12.68
C TRP A 134 12.18 3.15 11.86
N ASP A 135 11.58 2.00 11.50
CA ASP A 135 12.02 1.20 10.36
C ASP A 135 11.31 1.76 9.11
N VAL A 136 12.09 2.32 8.18
CA VAL A 136 11.60 3.02 6.99
C VAL A 136 11.84 2.14 5.78
N ASP A 137 10.74 1.64 5.21
CA ASP A 137 10.77 0.90 3.95
C ASP A 137 10.70 1.90 2.79
N ILE A 138 11.72 1.90 1.93
CA ILE A 138 11.81 2.77 0.75
C ILE A 138 11.49 1.91 -0.47
N PHE A 139 10.26 2.01 -0.97
CA PHE A 139 9.81 1.29 -2.15
C PHE A 139 9.77 2.22 -3.35
N GLY A 140 10.28 1.75 -4.49
CA GLY A 140 10.20 2.47 -5.76
C GLY A 140 9.90 1.55 -6.92
N ARG A 141 9.47 2.17 -8.01
CA ARG A 141 9.22 1.50 -9.29
C ARG A 141 9.88 2.27 -10.42
N GLY A 142 10.21 1.57 -11.48
CA GLY A 142 10.74 2.17 -12.69
C GLY A 142 10.61 1.25 -13.91
N PRO A 143 11.23 1.62 -15.04
CA PRO A 143 11.10 0.88 -16.30
C PRO A 143 11.54 -0.58 -16.23
N ALA A 144 12.41 -0.93 -15.28
CA ALA A 144 12.98 -2.27 -15.12
C ALA A 144 12.24 -3.14 -14.09
N GLY A 145 11.33 -2.56 -13.30
CA GLY A 145 10.51 -3.26 -12.30
C GLY A 145 10.33 -2.44 -11.02
N ASP A 146 10.47 -3.09 -9.87
CA ASP A 146 10.30 -2.50 -8.55
C ASP A 146 11.40 -2.96 -7.58
N ALA A 147 11.59 -2.22 -6.49
CA ALA A 147 12.60 -2.53 -5.50
C ALA A 147 12.24 -1.89 -4.16
N VAL A 148 12.56 -2.61 -3.08
CA VAL A 148 12.41 -2.11 -1.72
C VAL A 148 13.62 -2.41 -0.86
N THR A 149 14.02 -1.43 -0.08
CA THR A 149 14.98 -1.59 1.01
C THR A 149 14.44 -1.05 2.33
N THR A 150 15.13 -1.31 3.43
CA THR A 150 14.75 -0.81 4.77
C THR A 150 15.94 -0.20 5.48
N VAL A 151 15.74 0.96 6.12
CA VAL A 151 16.72 1.59 7.00
C VAL A 151 16.10 1.92 8.37
N HIS A 152 16.93 1.97 9.41
CA HIS A 152 16.51 2.47 10.73
C HIS A 152 16.85 3.96 10.84
N TRP A 153 15.82 4.81 10.89
CA TRP A 153 15.92 6.26 11.03
C TRP A 153 15.28 6.71 12.34
N LYS A 154 16.01 7.54 13.09
CA LYS A 154 15.46 8.28 14.22
C LYS A 154 15.03 9.68 13.75
N THR A 155 13.74 9.95 13.64
CA THR A 155 13.26 11.27 13.24
C THR A 155 13.40 12.26 14.41
N PRO A 156 14.10 13.40 14.23
CA PRO A 156 14.36 14.35 15.33
C PRO A 156 13.14 15.22 15.67
N VAL A 157 12.19 15.32 14.73
CA VAL A 157 11.01 16.17 14.81
C VAL A 157 9.78 15.42 14.36
N GLU A 158 8.63 15.91 14.80
CA GLU A 158 7.34 15.50 14.27
C GLU A 158 7.24 15.87 12.79
N GLY A 159 6.70 14.94 12.02
CA GLY A 159 6.53 15.00 10.59
C GLY A 159 5.09 15.27 10.16
N THR A 160 4.84 15.07 8.87
CA THR A 160 3.47 15.15 8.32
C THR A 160 2.65 13.92 8.70
N TYR A 161 1.34 14.10 8.85
CA TYR A 161 0.36 13.03 8.97
C TYR A 161 -0.45 12.90 7.69
N PRO A 162 -1.11 11.75 7.44
CA PRO A 162 -2.08 11.62 6.36
C PRO A 162 -3.15 12.71 6.47
N GLU A 163 -3.39 13.46 5.39
CA GLU A 163 -4.41 14.51 5.38
C GLU A 163 -5.84 13.94 5.54
N GLN A 164 -6.03 12.69 5.10
CA GLN A 164 -7.30 11.99 5.10
C GLN A 164 -7.10 10.49 5.27
N ALA A 165 -8.07 9.84 5.90
CA ALA A 165 -8.22 8.39 5.84
C ALA A 165 -8.69 7.97 4.45
N THR A 166 -8.16 6.85 3.96
CA THR A 166 -8.40 6.37 2.61
C THR A 166 -9.05 4.98 2.63
N GLY A 167 -9.62 4.59 1.48
CA GLY A 167 -10.11 3.24 1.30
C GLY A 167 -10.02 2.81 -0.16
N GLN A 168 -10.00 1.51 -0.37
CA GLN A 168 -9.93 0.89 -1.69
C GLN A 168 -10.67 -0.44 -1.69
N ALA A 169 -11.20 -0.83 -2.84
CA ALA A 169 -11.92 -2.08 -2.99
C ALA A 169 -11.53 -2.82 -4.27
N ALA A 170 -11.43 -4.15 -4.18
CA ALA A 170 -11.30 -5.05 -5.31
C ALA A 170 -12.50 -6.01 -5.29
N VAL A 171 -13.23 -6.10 -6.41
CA VAL A 171 -14.34 -7.06 -6.57
C VAL A 171 -14.23 -7.79 -7.90
N LEU A 172 -14.17 -7.04 -8.99
CA LEU A 172 -14.00 -7.56 -10.34
C LEU A 172 -12.56 -7.39 -10.79
N ALA A 173 -12.12 -8.28 -11.66
CA ALA A 173 -10.84 -8.26 -12.32
C ALA A 173 -11.02 -8.54 -13.81
N ASP A 174 -10.06 -8.08 -14.61
CA ASP A 174 -9.90 -8.49 -15.99
C ASP A 174 -8.87 -9.64 -16.01
N HIS A 175 -9.30 -10.81 -16.48
CA HIS A 175 -8.46 -11.97 -16.72
C HIS A 175 -8.41 -12.23 -18.22
N ASP A 176 -7.33 -11.80 -18.87
CA ASP A 176 -7.08 -12.01 -20.31
C ASP A 176 -8.22 -11.50 -21.24
N GLY A 177 -8.86 -10.38 -20.86
CA GLY A 177 -9.97 -9.77 -21.58
C GLY A 177 -11.35 -10.29 -21.17
N GLU A 178 -11.41 -11.22 -20.21
CA GLU A 178 -12.65 -11.73 -19.64
C GLU A 178 -12.87 -11.21 -18.22
N LEU A 179 -14.12 -10.88 -17.89
CA LEU A 179 -14.49 -10.44 -16.56
C LEU A 179 -14.43 -11.60 -15.57
N ASP A 180 -13.63 -11.47 -14.52
CA ASP A 180 -13.51 -12.45 -13.44
C ASP A 180 -13.49 -11.78 -12.04
N SER A 181 -13.25 -12.57 -11.00
CA SER A 181 -13.02 -12.16 -9.61
C SER A 181 -12.05 -13.13 -8.95
N TYR A 182 -10.99 -12.59 -8.31
CA TYR A 182 -10.05 -13.36 -7.50
C TYR A 182 -10.40 -13.36 -6.00
N GLY A 183 -11.52 -12.74 -5.64
CA GLY A 183 -11.88 -12.45 -4.26
C GLY A 183 -12.42 -11.04 -4.11
N VAL A 184 -13.16 -10.81 -3.04
CA VAL A 184 -13.63 -9.47 -2.68
C VAL A 184 -12.77 -8.96 -1.54
N GLU A 185 -12.20 -7.78 -1.71
CA GLU A 185 -11.37 -7.13 -0.70
C GLU A 185 -11.78 -5.67 -0.52
N LEU A 186 -11.74 -5.22 0.72
CA LEU A 186 -11.90 -3.81 1.12
C LEU A 186 -10.81 -3.49 2.14
N GLY A 187 -10.02 -2.47 1.88
CA GLY A 187 -9.05 -1.92 2.82
C GLY A 187 -9.41 -0.50 3.19
N LEU A 188 -9.26 -0.16 4.47
CA LEU A 188 -9.21 1.21 4.98
C LEU A 188 -7.86 1.45 5.65
N SER A 189 -7.34 2.65 5.48
CA SER A 189 -6.05 3.08 6.04
C SER A 189 -6.14 4.48 6.63
N ASP A 190 -5.17 4.81 7.48
CA ASP A 190 -5.00 6.13 8.11
C ASP A 190 -6.18 6.59 8.98
N LEU A 191 -6.98 5.65 9.48
CA LEU A 191 -8.04 5.94 10.44
C LEU A 191 -7.46 6.49 11.74
N ASP A 192 -8.23 7.31 12.45
CA ASP A 192 -7.85 7.92 13.73
C ASP A 192 -7.40 6.89 14.79
N ARG A 193 -8.01 5.69 14.75
CA ARG A 193 -7.72 4.57 15.64
C ARG A 193 -8.17 3.25 15.01
N HIS A 194 -7.85 2.14 15.68
CA HIS A 194 -8.45 0.85 15.39
C HIS A 194 -9.92 0.77 15.84
N TYR A 195 -10.81 0.20 15.01
CA TYR A 195 -12.24 0.05 15.30
C TYR A 195 -12.64 -1.42 15.48
N PRO A 196 -12.60 -1.96 16.72
CA PRO A 196 -13.06 -3.31 17.00
C PRO A 196 -14.52 -3.49 16.62
N GLY A 197 -14.84 -4.59 15.94
CA GLY A 197 -16.21 -4.91 15.54
C GLY A 197 -16.76 -4.06 14.40
N ALA A 198 -15.89 -3.35 13.66
CA ALA A 198 -16.26 -2.76 12.39
C ALA A 198 -16.85 -3.81 11.43
N THR A 199 -17.83 -3.41 10.63
CA THR A 199 -18.47 -4.27 9.62
C THR A 199 -18.55 -3.51 8.30
N ALA A 200 -18.52 -4.23 7.18
CA ALA A 200 -18.64 -3.61 5.88
C ALA A 200 -19.42 -4.47 4.88
N GLN A 201 -19.91 -3.82 3.83
CA GLN A 201 -20.48 -4.45 2.64
C GLN A 201 -20.11 -3.62 1.41
N ILE A 202 -19.99 -4.26 0.26
CA ILE A 202 -19.78 -3.58 -1.02
C ILE A 202 -20.99 -3.85 -1.91
N THR A 203 -21.62 -2.79 -2.41
CA THR A 203 -22.62 -2.87 -3.47
C THR A 203 -21.94 -2.62 -4.80
N VAL A 204 -22.10 -3.54 -5.75
CA VAL A 204 -21.64 -3.39 -7.13
C VAL A 204 -22.84 -3.13 -8.02
N THR A 205 -22.74 -2.16 -8.92
CA THR A 205 -23.79 -1.82 -9.88
C THR A 205 -23.20 -1.73 -11.29
N SER A 206 -23.74 -2.47 -12.25
CA SER A 206 -23.32 -2.41 -13.66
C SER A 206 -23.86 -1.16 -14.36
N ALA A 207 -23.34 -0.86 -15.55
CA ALA A 207 -23.80 0.26 -16.38
C ALA A 207 -25.29 0.12 -16.77
N GLU A 208 -25.80 -1.11 -16.86
CA GLU A 208 -27.20 -1.42 -17.15
C GLU A 208 -28.11 -1.33 -15.91
N GLY A 209 -27.54 -1.04 -14.73
CA GLY A 209 -28.26 -0.85 -13.48
C GLY A 209 -28.52 -2.12 -12.67
N GLY A 210 -28.01 -3.28 -13.11
CA GLY A 210 -28.03 -4.51 -12.32
C GLY A 210 -27.14 -4.34 -11.08
N SER A 211 -27.55 -4.86 -9.93
CA SER A 211 -26.77 -4.69 -8.70
C SER A 211 -26.77 -5.90 -7.77
N VAL A 212 -25.66 -6.10 -7.07
CA VAL A 212 -25.49 -7.08 -5.98
C VAL A 212 -24.82 -6.40 -4.79
N THR A 213 -25.24 -6.78 -3.58
CA THR A 213 -24.60 -6.35 -2.32
C THR A 213 -23.92 -7.53 -1.67
N ILE A 214 -22.61 -7.41 -1.48
CA ILE A 214 -21.74 -8.45 -0.96
C ILE A 214 -21.33 -8.08 0.47
N PRO A 215 -21.79 -8.81 1.49
CA PRO A 215 -21.29 -8.62 2.85
C PRO A 215 -19.85 -9.13 2.95
N VAL A 216 -18.96 -8.31 3.49
CA VAL A 216 -17.55 -8.68 3.71
C VAL A 216 -17.28 -8.84 5.21
N LYS A 217 -16.36 -9.73 5.56
CA LYS A 217 -16.01 -10.01 6.96
C LYS A 217 -14.64 -9.42 7.27
N GLY A 218 -14.46 -8.93 8.49
CA GLY A 218 -13.15 -8.48 8.96
C GLY A 218 -12.12 -9.59 8.76
N ASP A 219 -11.01 -9.27 8.11
CA ASP A 219 -9.93 -10.21 7.88
C ASP A 219 -9.10 -10.32 9.16
N ASN A 220 -9.08 -11.51 9.75
CA ASN A 220 -8.32 -11.80 10.96
C ASN A 220 -7.04 -12.59 10.66
N ARG A 221 -6.74 -12.84 9.38
CA ARG A 221 -5.56 -13.59 8.95
C ARG A 221 -4.30 -12.74 8.93
N ARG A 222 -4.45 -11.41 9.02
CA ARG A 222 -3.36 -10.43 8.98
C ARG A 222 -3.45 -9.51 10.20
N CYS A 223 -2.29 -9.12 10.70
CA CYS A 223 -2.17 -7.98 11.61
C CYS A 223 -2.38 -6.72 10.77
N TYR A 224 -3.45 -5.95 11.01
CA TYR A 224 -3.63 -4.65 10.38
C TYR A 224 -3.03 -3.58 11.27
N SER A 225 -2.15 -2.75 10.73
CA SER A 225 -1.57 -1.60 11.44
C SER A 225 -2.63 -0.78 12.18
N GLU A 226 -2.27 -0.17 13.30
CA GLU A 226 -3.15 0.77 14.00
C GLU A 226 -3.65 1.84 13.03
N GLY A 227 -4.96 2.06 12.99
CA GLY A 227 -5.60 2.92 11.99
C GLY A 227 -5.93 2.23 10.66
N SER A 228 -5.71 0.92 10.52
CA SER A 228 -6.08 0.15 9.33
C SER A 228 -7.13 -0.92 9.63
N LEU A 229 -7.96 -1.20 8.63
CA LEU A 229 -8.94 -2.28 8.64
C LEU A 229 -8.92 -3.00 7.29
N GLY A 230 -9.06 -4.32 7.31
CA GLY A 230 -9.31 -5.09 6.09
C GLY A 230 -10.52 -5.99 6.22
N PHE A 231 -11.23 -6.13 5.12
CA PHE A 231 -12.38 -7.00 4.99
C PHE A 231 -12.28 -7.84 3.72
N ARG A 232 -12.81 -9.06 3.78
CA ARG A 232 -12.78 -9.99 2.65
C ARG A 232 -14.09 -10.78 2.49
N ALA A 233 -14.35 -11.20 1.26
CA ALA A 233 -15.26 -12.30 0.92
C ALA A 233 -14.65 -13.19 -0.17
N SER A 234 -15.23 -14.36 -0.41
CA SER A 234 -14.72 -15.31 -1.39
C SER A 234 -14.83 -14.78 -2.82
N ASP A 235 -14.03 -15.35 -3.71
CA ASP A 235 -14.11 -15.16 -5.16
C ASP A 235 -15.49 -15.52 -5.72
N GLU A 236 -16.12 -16.59 -5.22
CA GLU A 236 -17.51 -16.97 -5.55
C GLU A 236 -18.48 -15.80 -5.35
N ARG A 237 -18.33 -15.03 -4.26
CA ARG A 237 -19.16 -13.84 -4.01
C ARG A 237 -18.88 -12.72 -4.99
N GLY A 238 -17.62 -12.48 -5.35
CA GLY A 238 -17.27 -11.49 -6.37
C GLY A 238 -17.80 -11.87 -7.76
N ARG A 239 -17.80 -13.18 -8.10
CA ARG A 239 -18.34 -13.69 -9.36
C ARG A 239 -19.86 -13.48 -9.50
N GLU A 240 -20.60 -13.24 -8.41
CA GLU A 240 -22.01 -12.83 -8.48
C GLU A 240 -22.20 -11.51 -9.27
N ALA A 241 -21.19 -10.63 -9.26
CA ALA A 241 -21.23 -9.36 -9.98
C ALA A 241 -21.00 -9.50 -11.51
N ILE A 242 -20.40 -10.61 -11.96
CA ILE A 242 -20.12 -10.86 -13.40
C ILE A 242 -21.42 -10.94 -14.21
N GLY A 243 -22.48 -11.49 -13.61
CA GLY A 243 -23.78 -11.66 -14.26
C GLY A 243 -24.63 -10.39 -14.35
N LEU A 244 -24.16 -9.25 -13.83
CA LEU A 244 -24.96 -8.01 -13.74
C LEU A 244 -25.05 -7.25 -15.07
N GLY A 245 -24.10 -7.45 -15.99
CA GLY A 245 -24.02 -6.73 -17.25
C GLY A 245 -22.58 -6.35 -17.60
N SER A 246 -22.42 -5.21 -18.26
CA SER A 246 -21.14 -4.73 -18.77
C SER A 246 -20.58 -3.60 -17.90
N ALA A 247 -19.27 -3.40 -18.01
CA ALA A 247 -18.60 -2.23 -17.46
C ALA A 247 -19.12 -0.91 -18.07
N PRO A 248 -18.96 0.24 -17.38
CA PRO A 248 -18.34 0.39 -16.06
C PRO A 248 -19.22 -0.14 -14.92
N PHE A 249 -18.57 -0.58 -13.84
CA PHE A 249 -19.19 -1.01 -12.60
C PHE A 249 -18.91 -0.02 -11.49
N THR A 250 -19.96 0.53 -10.87
CA THR A 250 -19.81 1.38 -9.68
C THR A 250 -19.76 0.53 -8.43
N TYR A 251 -18.77 0.76 -7.58
CA TYR A 251 -18.68 0.19 -6.23
C TYR A 251 -19.11 1.23 -5.21
N ALA A 252 -19.97 0.84 -4.27
CA ALA A 252 -20.31 1.61 -3.09
C ALA A 252 -20.01 0.76 -1.85
N ALA A 253 -18.96 1.12 -1.12
CA ALA A 253 -18.57 0.44 0.11
C ALA A 253 -19.20 1.15 1.32
N ALA A 254 -20.08 0.46 2.03
CA ALA A 254 -20.66 0.96 3.27
C ALA A 254 -19.95 0.30 4.47
N VAL A 255 -19.27 1.11 5.28
CA VAL A 255 -18.51 0.67 6.45
C VAL A 255 -19.13 1.26 7.71
N MET A 256 -19.36 0.42 8.72
CA MET A 256 -19.83 0.86 10.03
C MET A 256 -18.67 0.88 11.02
N LEU A 257 -18.33 2.08 11.50
CA LEU A 257 -17.29 2.33 12.50
C LEU A 257 -17.96 2.93 13.74
N ALA A 258 -17.81 2.27 14.90
CA ALA A 258 -18.39 2.70 16.18
C ALA A 258 -19.88 3.12 16.10
N GLY A 259 -20.68 2.38 15.33
CA GLY A 259 -22.12 2.62 15.16
C GLY A 259 -22.50 3.72 14.15
N LYS A 260 -21.52 4.28 13.41
CA LYS A 260 -21.75 5.26 12.35
C LYS A 260 -21.35 4.67 10.99
N THR A 261 -22.21 4.86 9.99
CA THR A 261 -21.96 4.39 8.61
C THR A 261 -21.26 5.45 7.79
N TYR A 262 -20.25 5.02 7.04
CA TYR A 262 -19.46 5.78 6.08
C TYR A 262 -19.58 5.10 4.72
N VAL A 263 -19.84 5.86 3.67
CA VAL A 263 -19.98 5.31 2.32
C VAL A 263 -18.97 5.96 1.38
N GLY A 264 -18.08 5.17 0.82
CA GLY A 264 -17.15 5.58 -0.23
C GLY A 264 -17.47 4.91 -1.56
N THR A 265 -17.16 5.57 -2.67
CA THR A 265 -17.50 5.09 -4.02
C THR A 265 -16.30 5.10 -4.97
N GLY A 266 -16.31 4.20 -5.94
CA GLY A 266 -15.36 4.19 -7.06
C GLY A 266 -15.96 3.47 -8.26
N VAL A 267 -15.32 3.58 -9.42
CA VAL A 267 -15.77 3.00 -10.68
C VAL A 267 -14.69 2.08 -11.26
N TRP A 268 -15.01 0.82 -11.48
CA TRP A 268 -14.15 -0.14 -12.15
C TRP A 268 -14.59 -0.35 -13.61
N PRO A 269 -13.69 -0.46 -14.60
CA PRO A 269 -12.23 -0.38 -14.47
C PRO A 269 -11.69 1.06 -14.56
N ASP A 270 -12.55 2.07 -14.70
CA ASP A 270 -12.16 3.44 -15.03
C ASP A 270 -11.22 4.09 -13.99
N ASP A 271 -11.40 3.79 -12.70
CA ASP A 271 -10.57 4.27 -11.60
C ASP A 271 -9.41 3.32 -11.24
N THR A 272 -9.30 2.19 -11.94
CA THR A 272 -8.19 1.25 -11.76
C THR A 272 -6.93 1.84 -12.39
N ASN A 273 -5.80 1.73 -11.69
CA ASN A 273 -4.47 2.03 -12.25
C ASN A 273 -3.54 0.83 -12.07
N ASP A 274 -2.43 0.83 -12.80
CA ASP A 274 -1.47 -0.28 -12.84
C ASP A 274 -0.89 -0.67 -11.47
N GLU A 275 -0.93 0.23 -10.48
CA GLU A 275 -0.33 0.05 -9.17
C GLU A 275 -1.20 -0.71 -8.17
N ILE A 276 -2.52 -0.61 -8.31
CA ILE A 276 -3.48 -1.19 -7.35
C ILE A 276 -4.36 -2.27 -7.98
N ARG A 277 -4.17 -2.62 -9.27
CA ARG A 277 -5.02 -3.63 -9.94
C ARG A 277 -5.10 -4.92 -9.14
N PRO A 278 -6.30 -5.53 -9.01
CA PRO A 278 -7.58 -5.13 -9.62
C PRO A 278 -8.40 -4.14 -8.77
N ALA A 279 -7.85 -3.58 -7.70
CA ALA A 279 -8.54 -2.64 -6.84
C ALA A 279 -8.75 -1.27 -7.50
N ILE A 280 -9.70 -0.53 -6.95
CA ILE A 280 -9.95 0.89 -7.24
C ILE A 280 -9.91 1.70 -5.94
N PRO A 281 -9.50 2.98 -5.99
CA PRO A 281 -9.67 3.87 -4.86
C PRO A 281 -11.16 4.11 -4.60
N LEU A 282 -11.52 4.24 -3.33
CA LEU A 282 -12.83 4.70 -2.90
C LEU A 282 -12.71 6.15 -2.47
N THR A 283 -13.47 7.00 -3.15
CA THR A 283 -13.47 8.45 -2.97
C THR A 283 -14.81 8.92 -2.40
N ASP A 284 -14.91 10.22 -2.14
CA ASP A 284 -16.16 10.90 -1.73
C ASP A 284 -16.84 10.27 -0.51
N TRP A 285 -16.05 9.86 0.49
CA TRP A 285 -16.57 9.28 1.72
C TRP A 285 -17.59 10.21 2.39
N GLN A 286 -18.82 9.70 2.57
CA GLN A 286 -19.90 10.42 3.23
C GLN A 286 -20.41 9.67 4.48
N PRO A 287 -20.24 10.25 5.67
CA PRO A 287 -19.37 11.40 5.98
C PRO A 287 -17.89 11.08 5.72
N ALA A 288 -17.01 12.08 5.79
CA ALA A 288 -15.56 11.84 5.67
C ALA A 288 -15.09 10.83 6.74
N LEU A 289 -14.19 9.93 6.36
CA LEU A 289 -13.60 8.97 7.29
C LEU A 289 -12.81 9.71 8.39
N PRO A 290 -12.81 9.19 9.63
CA PRO A 290 -12.05 9.77 10.72
C PRO A 290 -10.55 9.52 10.48
N ALA A 291 -9.80 10.57 10.18
CA ALA A 291 -8.36 10.49 9.89
C ALA A 291 -7.52 10.71 11.14
N TYR A 292 -6.35 10.07 11.19
CA TYR A 292 -5.37 10.30 12.25
C TYR A 292 -4.70 11.66 12.13
N ASP A 293 -4.67 12.41 13.23
CA ASP A 293 -4.14 13.78 13.30
C ASP A 293 -2.90 13.91 14.19
N GLY A 294 -2.30 12.79 14.59
CA GLY A 294 -1.19 12.76 15.56
C GLY A 294 -1.62 12.58 17.02
N THR A 295 -2.92 12.71 17.33
CA THR A 295 -3.42 12.54 18.69
C THR A 295 -3.70 11.07 18.99
N PRO A 296 -3.17 10.47 20.09
CA PRO A 296 -3.55 9.13 20.50
C PRO A 296 -5.07 9.03 20.72
N GLY A 297 -5.71 8.04 20.08
CA GLY A 297 -7.16 7.82 20.07
C GLY A 297 -7.71 6.93 21.19
#